data_AF-A0A8J9X7W9-F1
#
_entry.id   AF-A0A8J9X7W9-F1
#
_cell.length_a   1.000
_cell.length_b   1.000
_cell.length_c   1.000
_cell.angle_alpha   90.00
_cell.angle_beta   90.00
_cell.angle_gamma   90.00
#
_symmetry.space_group_name_H-M   'P 1'
#
loop_
_entity.id
_entity.type
_entity.pdbx_description
1 polymer ?
#
loop_
_entity_poly.entity_id
_entity_poly.type
_entity_poly.pdbx_seq_one_letter_code
_entity_poly.pdbx_strand_id
1 'polypeptide(L)'
;MGKRQKREHAGLEASFIGRSKCLKLLQISLKDFRRLCILKGIYPREPLGRTPGNKKGQSYYHIKDVRAIAHEPVLEKFRDFRAYMKK
;
A
#
# COMPACT_ATOMS: atom_id res chain seq x y z
N MET A 1 2.44 -33.12 1.71
CA MET A 1 2.43 -32.34 2.97
C MET A 1 3.06 -30.98 2.70
N GLY A 2 2.29 -29.88 2.80
CA GLY A 2 2.77 -28.52 2.49
C GLY A 2 3.75 -27.98 3.53
N LYS A 3 4.77 -27.22 3.10
CA LYS A 3 5.76 -26.59 3.98
C LYS A 3 5.06 -25.67 4.99
N ARG A 4 5.51 -25.70 6.25
CA ARG A 4 4.99 -24.87 7.35
C ARG A 4 5.16 -23.39 6.99
N GLN A 5 4.07 -22.67 6.69
CA GLN A 5 4.13 -21.26 6.35
C GLN A 5 4.51 -20.43 7.58
N LYS A 6 5.35 -19.42 7.35
CA LYS A 6 5.72 -18.43 8.36
C LYS A 6 4.48 -17.64 8.76
N ARG A 7 4.31 -17.36 10.06
CA ARG A 7 3.09 -16.72 10.61
C ARG A 7 2.72 -15.40 9.91
N GLU A 8 3.73 -14.65 9.47
CA GLU A 8 3.61 -13.40 8.71
C GLU A 8 2.99 -13.54 7.30
N HIS A 9 2.96 -14.75 6.74
CA HIS A 9 2.40 -15.05 5.42
C HIS A 9 0.98 -15.63 5.50
N ALA A 10 0.38 -15.68 6.68
CA ALA A 10 -0.96 -16.24 6.89
C ALA A 10 -1.93 -15.21 7.51
N GLY A 11 -3.20 -15.28 7.11
CA GLY A 11 -4.29 -14.50 7.71
C GLY A 11 -4.29 -13.00 7.39
N LEU A 12 -4.69 -12.18 8.38
CA LEU A 12 -4.83 -10.74 8.22
C LEU A 12 -3.52 -10.04 7.88
N GLU A 13 -2.38 -10.52 8.38
CA GLU A 13 -1.06 -9.97 8.06
C GLU A 13 -0.68 -10.14 6.58
N ALA A 14 -1.22 -11.17 5.92
CA ALA A 14 -1.04 -11.38 4.49
C ALA A 14 -2.00 -10.55 3.62
N SER A 15 -3.04 -9.93 4.21
CA SER A 15 -4.08 -9.19 3.47
C SER A 15 -3.87 -7.68 3.50
N PHE A 16 -3.20 -7.18 4.54
CA PHE A 16 -2.99 -5.75 4.77
C PHE A 16 -1.51 -5.35 4.71
N ILE A 17 -1.27 -4.16 4.18
CA ILE A 17 0.07 -3.59 4.03
C ILE A 17 0.11 -2.19 4.63
N GLY A 18 1.13 -1.91 5.44
CA GLY A 18 1.28 -0.59 6.06
C GLY A 18 1.65 0.48 5.04
N ARG A 19 1.21 1.73 5.28
CA ARG A 19 1.47 2.90 4.42
C ARG A 19 2.91 3.00 3.91
N SER A 20 3.89 2.85 4.79
CA SER A 20 5.31 2.97 4.43
C SER A 20 5.76 1.91 3.41
N LYS A 21 5.19 0.70 3.46
CA LYS A 21 5.44 -0.34 2.47
C LYS A 21 4.74 0.00 1.14
N CYS A 22 3.51 0.53 1.17
CA CYS A 22 2.81 0.98 -0.04
C CYS A 22 3.62 2.03 -0.82
N LEU A 23 4.15 3.04 -0.10
CA LEU A 23 4.98 4.09 -0.71
C LEU A 23 6.24 3.52 -1.38
N LYS A 24 6.90 2.54 -0.75
CA LYS A 24 8.08 1.87 -1.32
C LYS A 24 7.73 1.06 -2.57
N LEU A 25 6.61 0.35 -2.57
CA LEU A 25 6.18 -0.45 -3.72
C LEU A 25 5.77 0.43 -4.91
N LEU A 26 5.02 1.50 -4.65
CA LEU A 26 4.51 2.39 -5.70
C LEU A 26 5.53 3.43 -6.15
N GLN A 27 6.62 3.64 -5.40
CA GLN A 27 7.71 4.57 -5.71
C GLN A 27 7.27 6.04 -5.87
N ILE A 28 6.19 6.44 -5.19
CA ILE A 28 5.64 7.79 -5.22
C ILE A 28 5.79 8.51 -3.88
N SER A 29 5.64 9.84 -3.90
CA SER A 29 5.69 10.65 -2.67
C SER A 29 4.44 10.40 -1.80
N LEU A 30 4.51 10.78 -0.52
CA LEU A 30 3.34 10.70 0.37
C LEU A 30 2.18 11.60 -0.12
N LYS A 31 2.49 12.76 -0.72
CA LYS A 31 1.50 13.70 -1.22
C LYS A 31 0.73 13.11 -2.40
N ASP A 32 1.45 12.52 -3.35
CA ASP A 32 0.86 11.91 -4.54
C ASP A 32 0.10 10.63 -4.18
N PHE A 33 0.63 9.84 -3.25
CA PHE A 33 -0.10 8.68 -2.73
C PHE A 33 -1.45 9.07 -2.12
N ARG A 34 -1.51 10.14 -1.31
CA ARG A 34 -2.79 10.63 -0.76
C ARG A 34 -3.76 11.08 -1.86
N ARG A 35 -3.27 11.82 -2.86
CA ARG A 35 -4.09 12.26 -4.00
C ARG A 35 -4.64 11.07 -4.78
N LEU A 36 -3.79 10.08 -5.05
CA LEU A 36 -4.15 8.87 -5.76
C LEU A 36 -5.17 8.05 -4.97
N CYS A 37 -4.97 7.90 -3.65
CA CYS A 37 -5.93 7.27 -2.76
C CYS A 37 -7.31 7.93 -2.81
N ILE A 38 -7.39 9.27 -2.81
CA ILE A 38 -8.66 10.00 -2.95
C ILE A 38 -9.30 9.74 -4.32
N LEU A 39 -8.52 9.88 -5.40
CA LEU A 39 -9.01 9.68 -6.78
C LEU A 39 -9.53 8.26 -7.02
N LYS A 40 -8.91 7.26 -6.38
CA LYS A 40 -9.29 5.85 -6.52
C LYS A 40 -10.25 5.36 -5.43
N GLY A 41 -10.64 6.22 -4.48
CA GLY A 41 -11.51 5.85 -3.37
C GLY A 41 -10.90 4.81 -2.43
N ILE A 42 -9.58 4.76 -2.33
CA ILE A 42 -8.84 3.80 -1.50
C ILE A 42 -8.51 4.47 -0.17
N TYR A 43 -9.17 4.00 0.88
CA TYR A 43 -9.00 4.53 2.24
C TYR A 43 -8.23 3.55 3.12
N PRO A 44 -7.50 4.05 4.13
CA PRO A 44 -6.88 3.18 5.11
C PRO A 44 -7.95 2.37 5.84
N ARG A 45 -7.62 1.11 6.13
CA ARG A 45 -8.46 0.16 6.87
C ARG A 45 -7.77 -0.20 8.18
N GLU A 46 -8.56 -0.32 9.23
CA GLU A 46 -8.08 -0.93 10.47
C GLU A 46 -8.29 -2.45 10.39
N PRO A 47 -7.21 -3.25 10.42
CA PRO A 47 -7.35 -4.70 10.43
C PRO A 47 -8.04 -5.12 11.74
N LEU A 48 -9.22 -5.73 11.64
CA LEU A 48 -9.97 -6.28 12.78
C LEU A 48 -9.16 -7.42 13.41
N GLY A 49 -8.50 -7.17 14.54
CA GLY A 49 -7.75 -8.19 15.30
C GLY A 49 -6.31 -7.78 15.62
N ARG A 50 -5.36 -8.73 15.56
CA ARG A 50 -3.94 -8.45 15.77
C ARG A 50 -3.41 -7.60 14.62
N THR A 51 -3.15 -6.34 14.92
CA THR A 51 -2.51 -5.40 14.00
C THR A 51 -1.14 -5.93 13.61
N PRO A 52 -0.76 -5.89 12.33
CA PRO A 52 0.51 -6.45 11.91
C PRO A 52 1.69 -5.81 12.64
N GLY A 53 2.40 -6.60 13.46
CA GLY A 53 3.58 -6.18 14.21
C GLY A 53 3.37 -5.26 15.44
N ASN A 54 2.24 -5.31 16.14
CA ASN A 54 1.99 -4.54 17.39
C ASN A 54 2.07 -3.01 17.22
N LYS A 55 1.85 -2.51 15.99
CA LYS A 55 1.96 -1.08 15.65
C LYS A 55 0.59 -0.40 15.71
N LYS A 56 0.12 -0.14 16.93
CA LYS A 56 -1.12 0.61 17.18
C LYS A 56 -1.02 2.00 16.52
N GLY A 57 -2.08 2.45 15.85
CA GLY A 57 -2.16 3.77 15.22
C GLY A 57 -1.54 3.90 13.81
N GLN A 58 -1.09 2.81 13.18
CA GLN A 58 -0.65 2.86 11.78
C GLN A 58 -1.80 2.69 10.79
N SER A 59 -1.72 3.41 9.68
CA SER A 59 -2.64 3.23 8.55
C SER A 59 -2.23 2.02 7.71
N TYR A 60 -3.16 1.08 7.55
CA TYR A 60 -3.00 -0.08 6.69
C TYR A 60 -3.91 0.05 5.46
N TYR A 61 -3.48 -0.55 4.36
CA TYR A 61 -4.21 -0.61 3.09
C TYR A 61 -4.36 -2.07 2.69
N HIS A 62 -5.41 -2.41 1.97
CA HIS A 62 -5.57 -3.76 1.47
C HIS A 62 -4.60 -4.01 0.32
N ILE A 63 -3.97 -5.18 0.27
CA ILE A 63 -2.97 -5.49 -0.76
C ILE A 63 -3.59 -5.49 -2.16
N LYS A 64 -4.84 -5.94 -2.29
CA LYS A 64 -5.54 -5.93 -3.59
C LYS A 64 -5.67 -4.51 -4.15
N ASP A 65 -5.98 -3.54 -3.30
CA ASP A 65 -6.15 -2.14 -3.70
C ASP A 65 -4.80 -1.55 -4.13
N VAL A 66 -3.73 -1.83 -3.38
CA VAL A 66 -2.38 -1.37 -3.73
C VAL A 66 -1.89 -1.99 -5.03
N ARG A 67 -2.22 -3.27 -5.29
CA ARG A 67 -1.94 -3.91 -6.59
C ARG A 67 -2.73 -3.29 -7.73
N ALA A 68 -4.01 -2.98 -7.51
CA ALA A 68 -4.82 -2.29 -8.52
C ALA A 68 -4.18 -0.93 -8.90
N ILE A 69 -3.77 -0.14 -7.90
CA ILE A 69 -3.04 1.12 -8.13
C ILE A 69 -1.77 0.90 -8.95
N ALA A 70 -1.02 -0.18 -8.68
CA ALA A 70 0.25 -0.43 -9.35
C ALA A 70 0.11 -0.63 -10.88
N HIS A 71 -1.07 -1.04 -11.35
CA HIS A 71 -1.37 -1.24 -12.77
C HIS A 71 -2.12 -0.06 -13.42
N GLU A 72 -2.36 1.02 -12.68
CA GLU A 72 -3.10 2.17 -13.19
C GLU A 72 -2.20 3.12 -13.99
N PRO A 73 -2.62 3.56 -15.20
CA PRO A 73 -1.82 4.46 -16.04
C PRO A 73 -1.61 5.85 -15.40
N VAL A 74 -2.49 6.23 -14.47
CA VAL A 74 -2.35 7.48 -13.70
C VAL A 74 -1.07 7.47 -12.86
N LEU A 75 -0.62 6.32 -12.38
CA LEU A 75 0.60 6.20 -11.58
C LEU A 75 1.84 6.59 -12.38
N GLU A 76 1.89 6.22 -13.66
CA GLU A 76 3.00 6.56 -14.57
C GLU A 76 3.09 8.08 -14.77
N LYS A 77 1.94 8.74 -15.01
CA LYS A 77 1.89 10.21 -15.13
C LYS A 77 2.43 10.93 -13.90
N PHE A 78 2.16 10.42 -12.69
CA PHE A 78 2.73 10.98 -11.47
C PHE A 78 4.26 10.81 -11.40
N ARG A 79 4.79 9.69 -11.88
CA ARG A 79 6.23 9.44 -11.94
C ARG A 79 6.91 10.35 -12.96
N ASP A 80 6.31 10.52 -14.14
CA ASP A 80 6.82 11.41 -15.18
C ASP A 80 6.82 12.86 -14.73
N PHE A 81 5.74 13.32 -14.09
CA PHE A 81 5.65 14.66 -13.55
C PHE A 81 6.72 14.93 -12.49
N ARG A 82 7.00 13.93 -11.63
CA ARG A 82 8.07 14.03 -10.64
C ARG A 82 9.46 14.07 -11.27
N ALA A 83 9.68 13.35 -12.37
CA ALA A 83 10.93 13.41 -13.13
C ALA A 83 11.09 14.76 -13.83
N TYR A 84 10.01 15.28 -14.41
CA TYR A 84 9.98 16.60 -15.04
C TYR A 84 10.31 17.72 -14.05
N MET A 85 9.69 17.71 -12.86
CA MET A 85 9.97 18.69 -11.79
C MET A 85 11.41 18.65 -11.24
N LYS A 86 12.17 17.59 -11.54
CA LYS A 86 13.59 17.46 -11.15
C LYS A 86 14.57 17.91 -12.23
N LYS A 87 14.10 18.04 -13.48
CA LYS A 87 14.86 18.70 -14.55
C LYS A 87 14.80 20.20 -14.33
#